data_AF-A0A2I6QL50-F1
#
_entry.id   AF-A0A2I6QL50-F1
#
_cell.length_a   1.000
_cell.length_b   1.000
_cell.length_c   1.000
_cell.angle_alpha   90.00
_cell.angle_beta   90.00
_cell.angle_gamma   90.00
#
_symmetry.space_group_name_H-M   'P 1'
#
loop_
_entity.id
_entity.type
_entity.pdbx_description
1 polymer ?
#
loop_
_entity_poly.entity_id
_entity_poly.type
_entity_poly.pdbx_seq_one_letter_code
_entity_poly.pdbx_strand_id
1 'polypeptide(L)' 'MMDWAPFDGDSDLIQDNSLLGGDLATQYLIDKGHTRIACITGPLDKTPARLRLEGYRAAMKRAGLNIPDGYEVTGDF' A
#
# COMPACT_ATOMS: atom_id res chain seq x y z
N MET A 1 -6.27 21.37 6.30
CA MET A 1 -4.99 20.98 5.67
C MET A 1 -5.20 19.60 5.07
N MET A 2 -4.92 19.38 3.77
CA MET A 2 -5.04 18.04 3.18
C MET A 2 -3.94 17.12 3.71
N ASP A 3 -4.20 15.82 3.65
CA ASP A 3 -3.40 14.65 4.03
C ASP A 3 -2.01 14.53 3.36
N TRP A 4 -1.62 15.51 2.54
CA TRP A 4 -0.39 15.52 1.74
C TRP A 4 0.77 16.32 2.35
N ALA A 5 0.52 17.12 3.40
CA ALA A 5 1.57 17.89 4.08
C ALA A 5 2.13 17.14 5.31
N PRO A 6 3.43 17.29 5.65
CA PRO A 6 3.95 16.86 6.93
C PRO A 6 3.15 17.51 8.07
N PHE A 7 2.66 16.70 9.01
CA PHE A 7 1.95 17.21 10.18
C PHE A 7 2.98 17.67 11.22
N ASP A 8 3.18 18.99 11.30
CA ASP A 8 4.18 19.64 12.16
C ASP A 8 3.67 20.01 13.57
N GLY A 9 2.50 19.55 14.04
CA GLY A 9 2.07 19.89 15.40
C GLY A 9 0.68 19.45 15.88
N ASP A 10 0.48 19.71 17.19
CA ASP A 10 -0.64 19.42 18.12
C ASP A 10 -2.05 19.70 17.58
N SER A 11 -2.51 18.93 16.61
CA SER A 11 -3.89 18.99 16.12
C SER A 11 -4.44 17.59 15.94
N ASP A 12 -5.75 17.46 16.14
CA ASP A 12 -6.45 16.20 15.92
C ASP A 12 -6.29 15.76 14.45
N LEU A 13 -5.92 14.49 14.28
CA LEU A 13 -5.57 13.91 12.99
C LEU A 13 -6.59 12.82 12.64
N ILE A 14 -7.28 13.00 11.51
CA ILE A 14 -8.14 11.98 10.93
C ILE A 14 -7.39 11.40 9.72
N GLN A 15 -7.08 10.11 9.78
CA GLN A 15 -6.36 9.38 8.73
C GLN A 15 -7.08 8.08 8.39
N ASP A 16 -6.88 7.61 7.16
CA ASP A 16 -7.23 6.25 6.77
C ASP A 16 -6.23 5.25 7.38
N ASN A 17 -6.62 3.96 7.42
CA ASN A 17 -5.67 2.88 7.70
C ASN A 17 -5.10 2.36 6.38
N SER A 18 -4.12 3.07 5.83
CA SER A 18 -3.48 2.72 4.55
C SER A 18 -2.84 1.33 4.53
N LEU A 19 -2.35 0.84 5.68
CA LEU A 19 -1.80 -0.52 5.80
C LEU A 19 -2.89 -1.58 5.59
N LEU A 20 -3.99 -1.45 6.34
CA LEU A 20 -5.14 -2.34 6.20
C LEU A 20 -5.78 -2.22 4.81
N GLY A 21 -5.84 -1.01 4.25
CA GLY A 21 -6.36 -0.78 2.90
C GLY A 21 -5.58 -1.54 1.82
N GLY A 22 -4.24 -1.45 1.84
CA GLY A 22 -3.39 -2.19 0.90
C GLY A 22 -3.51 -3.71 1.05
N ASP A 23 -3.65 -4.18 2.28
CA ASP A 23 -3.87 -5.59 2.59
C ASP A 23 -5.20 -6.11 2.03
N LEU A 24 -6.30 -5.42 2.34
CA LEU A 24 -7.65 -5.80 1.91
C LEU A 24 -7.76 -5.81 0.38
N ALA A 25 -7.22 -4.80 -0.30
CA ALA A 25 -7.25 -4.72 -1.75
C ALA A 25 -6.50 -5.89 -2.40
N THR A 26 -5.34 -6.25 -1.87
CA THR A 26 -4.52 -7.35 -2.39
C THR A 26 -5.14 -8.71 -2.08
N GLN A 27 -5.62 -8.90 -0.85
CA GLN A 27 -6.31 -10.11 -0.43
C GLN A 27 -7.56 -10.36 -1.28
N TYR A 28 -8.32 -9.31 -1.61
CA TYR A 28 -9.48 -9.44 -2.48
C TYR A 28 -9.12 -10.02 -3.86
N LEU A 29 -8.01 -9.57 -4.47
CA LEU A 29 -7.55 -10.11 -5.75
C LEU A 29 -7.12 -11.58 -5.60
N ILE A 30 -6.44 -11.92 -4.51
CA ILE A 30 -6.03 -13.30 -4.20
C ILE A 30 -7.25 -14.21 -4.02
N ASP A 31 -8.28 -13.75 -3.30
CA ASP A 31 -9.53 -14.49 -3.07
C ASP A 31 -10.31 -14.72 -4.38
N LYS A 32 -10.10 -13.87 -5.39
CA LYS A 32 -10.60 -14.07 -6.76
C LYS A 32 -9.74 -15.02 -7.61
N GLY A 33 -8.67 -15.57 -7.05
CA GLY A 33 -7.75 -16.51 -7.71
C GLY A 33 -6.63 -15.84 -8.49
N HIS A 34 -6.43 -14.52 -8.36
CA HIS A 34 -5.30 -13.85 -9.00
C HIS A 34 -4.00 -14.14 -8.24
N THR A 35 -2.98 -14.59 -8.96
CA THR A 35 -1.67 -14.96 -8.39
C THR A 35 -0.52 -14.07 -8.88
N ARG A 36 -0.77 -13.27 -9.92
CA ARG A 36 0.19 -12.32 -10.49
C ARG A 36 -0.33 -10.91 -10.30
N ILE A 37 0.08 -10.28 -9.20
CA ILE A 37 -0.41 -8.97 -8.77
C ILE A 37 0.79 -8.04 -8.65
N ALA A 38 0.78 -6.94 -9.41
CA ALA A 38 1.76 -5.88 -9.29
C ALA A 38 1.18 -4.70 -8.50
N CYS A 39 2.03 -3.99 -7.75
CA CYS A 39 1.70 -2.78 -7.02
C CYS A 39 2.43 -1.59 -7.64
N ILE A 40 1.65 -0.64 -8.17
CA ILE A 40 2.16 0.67 -8.57
C ILE A 40 1.85 1.63 -7.42
N THR A 41 2.90 2.08 -6.73
CA THR A 41 2.80 2.97 -5.57
C THR A 41 3.07 4.42 -5.95
N GLY A 42 2.58 5.37 -5.16
CA GLY A 42 3.04 6.76 -5.23
C GLY A 42 4.40 6.96 -4.55
N PRO A 43 4.87 8.21 -4.43
CA PRO A 43 6.15 8.55 -3.82
C PRO A 43 6.31 7.95 -2.41
N LEU A 44 7.39 7.21 -2.19
CA LEU A 44 7.61 6.46 -0.95
C LEU A 44 8.02 7.32 0.25
N ASP A 45 8.26 8.62 0.04
CA ASP A 45 8.40 9.62 1.09
C ASP A 45 7.04 9.96 1.75
N LYS A 46 5.92 9.53 1.14
CA LYS A 46 4.57 9.67 1.72
C LYS A 46 4.19 8.44 2.53
N THR A 47 3.81 8.65 3.79
CA THR A 47 3.39 7.58 4.70
C THR A 47 2.27 6.69 4.12
N PRO A 48 1.18 7.24 3.52
CA PRO A 48 0.13 6.40 2.93
C PRO A 48 0.63 5.46 1.82
N ALA A 49 1.50 5.95 0.93
CA ALA A 49 2.06 5.16 -0.16
C ALA A 49 2.90 3.99 0.38
N ARG A 50 3.80 4.27 1.32
CA ARG A 50 4.60 3.24 1.99
C ARG A 50 3.74 2.20 2.70
N LEU A 51 2.73 2.62 3.45
CA LEU A 51 1.85 1.71 4.20
C LEU A 51 1.00 0.83 3.27
N ARG A 52 0.49 1.37 2.14
CA ARG A 52 -0.23 0.56 1.14
C ARG A 52 0.67 -0.52 0.53
N LEU A 53 1.92 -0.18 0.21
CA LEU A 53 2.90 -1.14 -0.30
C LEU A 53 3.23 -2.23 0.74
N GLU A 54 3.35 -1.86 2.02
CA GLU A 54 3.53 -2.82 3.12
C GLU A 54 2.33 -3.78 3.25
N GLY A 55 1.09 -3.28 3.13
CA GLY A 55 -0.12 -4.10 3.14
C GLY A 55 -0.18 -5.09 1.97
N TYR A 56 0.18 -4.63 0.76
CA TYR A 56 0.33 -5.49 -0.41
C TYR A 56 1.33 -6.63 -0.17
N ARG A 57 2.53 -6.31 0.33
CA ARG A 57 3.56 -7.31 0.65
C ARG A 57 3.08 -8.31 1.70
N ALA A 58 2.36 -7.85 2.72
CA ALA A 58 1.82 -8.71 3.77
C ALA A 58 0.81 -9.72 3.22
N ALA A 59 -0.12 -9.29 2.37
CA ALA A 59 -1.10 -10.16 1.74
C ALA A 59 -0.45 -11.19 0.80
N MET A 60 0.47 -10.75 -0.07
CA MET A 60 1.23 -11.66 -0.95
C MET A 60 1.99 -12.72 -0.15
N LYS A 61 2.68 -12.30 0.92
CA LYS A 61 3.43 -13.21 1.81
C LYS A 61 2.51 -14.21 2.51
N ARG A 62 1.36 -13.77 3.06
CA ARG A 62 0.40 -14.68 3.70
C ARG A 62 -0.16 -15.73 2.74
N ALA A 63 -0.37 -15.36 1.48
CA ALA A 63 -0.84 -16.28 0.45
C ALA A 63 0.27 -17.16 -0.15
N GLY A 64 1.53 -16.98 0.28
CA GLY A 64 2.68 -17.71 -0.28
C GLY A 64 2.99 -17.34 -1.73
N LEU A 65 2.57 -16.16 -2.19
CA LEU A 65 2.82 -15.67 -3.54
C LEU A 65 4.12 -14.86 -3.58
N ASN A 66 4.95 -15.15 -4.58
CA ASN A 66 6.16 -14.37 -4.83
C ASN A 66 5.80 -13.02 -5.46
N ILE A 67 6.65 -12.02 -5.20
CA ILE A 67 6.63 -10.72 -5.85
C ILE A 67 7.85 -10.69 -6.79
N PRO A 68 7.66 -10.91 -8.11
CA PRO A 68 8.75 -10.84 -9.06
C PRO A 68 9.36 -9.44 -9.16
N ASP A 69 10.61 -9.37 -9.58
CA ASP A 69 11.26 -8.11 -9.94
C ASP A 69 10.41 -7.35 -10.98
N GLY A 70 10.20 -6.05 -10.76
CA GLY A 70 9.37 -5.19 -11.60
C GLY A 70 7.87 -5.22 -11.30
N TYR A 71 7.40 -5.99 -10.31
CA TYR A 71 6.00 -5.92 -9.85
C TYR A 71 5.76 -4.85 -8.79
N GLU A 72 6.81 -4.27 -8.23
CA GLU A 72 6.73 -3.08 -7.38
C GLU A 72 7.31 -1.89 -8.15
N VAL A 73 6.46 -0.94 -8.53
CA VAL A 73 6.86 0.23 -9.32
C VAL A 73 6.45 1.48 -8.57
N THR A 74 7.40 2.38 -8.32
CA THR A 74 7.11 3.71 -7.75
C THR A 74 6.84 4.68 -8.89
N GLY A 75 5.66 5.29 -8.89
CA GLY A 75 5.29 6.39 -9.78
C GLY A 75 5.38 7.75 -9.08
N ASP A 76 5.29 8.80 -9.90
CA ASP A 76 5.48 10.21 -9.55
C ASP A 76 4.17 11.03 -9.54
N PHE A 77 3.03 10.34 -9.44
CA PHE A 77 1.67 10.92 -9.47
C PHE A 77 1.17 11.43 -8.13
#